data_AF-A0A6L9L5C3-F1
#
_entry.id   AF-A0A6L9L5C3-F1
#
_cell.length_a   1.000
_cell.length_b   1.000
_cell.length_c   1.000
_cell.angle_alpha   90.00
_cell.angle_beta   90.00
_cell.angle_gamma   90.00
#
_symmetry.space_group_name_H-M   'P 1'
#
loop_
_entity.id
_entity.type
_entity.pdbx_description
1 polymer ?
#
loop_
_entity_poly.entity_id
_entity_poly.type
_entity_poly.pdbx_seq_one_letter_code
_entity_poly.pdbx_strand_id
1 'polypeptide(L)'
;MKVTIRQRPTEAAKYFGLDRLDLAVHPSARQSVFARKERDQRTFVTGLNENAPSVQSIADPKTRAKKIKEIQDLKKDLEAKLGVDLGPHSDYWLEFEIDLVEVGGHDLTWDLDLPLDKLKYTVALAGRFVADSYEQLSEPEYLNTFLYVHNSVQHTSRKVEIQELMDEVAGKISLIKNSREKLFYICSGLALPVNQHMDRESLYMQLINYRSKLKSIEEWSHLKDEIEKDNTTLQIQYVVDTAMRRHKFGKEAGQWTYKGTPLGGTKLDVISELSLTRQQELLAQILEEFLPHW
;
A
#
# COMPACT_ATOMS: atom_id res chain seq x y z
N MET A 1 25.58 -14.60 2.40
CA MET A 1 24.18 -14.32 2.81
C MET A 1 23.36 -14.26 1.54
N LYS A 2 22.31 -15.07 1.41
CA LYS A 2 21.50 -15.08 0.18
C LYS A 2 20.33 -14.11 0.27
N VAL A 3 20.11 -13.35 -0.80
CA VAL A 3 18.92 -12.51 -0.98
C VAL A 3 18.13 -13.02 -2.16
N THR A 4 16.81 -13.12 -1.99
CA THR A 4 15.88 -13.55 -3.04
C THR A 4 15.14 -12.32 -3.53
N ILE A 5 15.04 -12.15 -4.84
CA ILE A 5 14.34 -11.06 -5.51
C ILE A 5 13.16 -11.64 -6.26
N ARG A 6 12.00 -11.04 -6.03
CA ARG A 6 10.71 -11.51 -6.56
C ARG A 6 10.04 -10.47 -7.43
N GLN A 7 9.20 -10.96 -8.32
CA GLN A 7 8.33 -10.13 -9.13
C GLN A 7 7.03 -9.79 -8.38
N ARG A 8 6.51 -8.59 -8.62
CA ARG A 8 5.15 -8.16 -8.29
C ARG A 8 4.37 -8.05 -9.60
N PRO A 9 3.27 -8.80 -9.80
CA PRO A 9 2.44 -8.66 -10.98
C PRO A 9 2.05 -7.21 -11.24
N THR A 10 2.22 -6.77 -12.49
CA THR A 10 1.80 -5.43 -12.94
C THR A 10 0.36 -5.47 -13.46
N GLU A 11 -0.26 -4.31 -13.69
CA GLU A 11 -1.56 -4.28 -14.37
C GLU A 11 -1.48 -4.93 -15.76
N ALA A 12 -0.36 -4.74 -16.47
CA ALA A 12 -0.09 -5.41 -17.74
C ALA A 12 -0.11 -6.94 -17.59
N ALA A 13 0.47 -7.47 -16.51
CA ALA A 13 0.54 -8.91 -16.24
C ALA A 13 -0.85 -9.57 -16.16
N LYS A 14 -1.87 -8.85 -15.65
CA LYS A 14 -3.26 -9.34 -15.57
C LYS A 14 -3.85 -9.62 -16.95
N TYR A 15 -3.55 -8.79 -17.95
CA TYR A 15 -4.04 -9.00 -19.32
C TYR A 15 -3.52 -10.30 -19.94
N PHE A 16 -2.33 -10.73 -19.52
CA PHE A 16 -1.70 -11.97 -19.97
C PHE A 16 -1.91 -13.16 -19.01
N GLY A 17 -2.68 -12.97 -17.93
CA GLY A 17 -2.93 -13.99 -16.90
C GLY A 17 -1.69 -14.38 -16.08
N LEU A 18 -0.63 -13.56 -16.11
CA LEU A 18 0.63 -13.81 -15.40
C LEU A 18 0.49 -13.53 -13.89
N ASP A 19 -0.48 -12.73 -13.49
CA ASP A 19 -0.82 -12.46 -12.10
C ASP A 19 -1.20 -13.72 -11.32
N ARG A 20 -1.79 -14.72 -12.00
CA ARG A 20 -2.11 -16.03 -11.41
C ARG A 20 -0.88 -16.87 -11.09
N LEU A 21 0.26 -16.51 -11.69
CA LEU A 21 1.56 -17.15 -11.48
C LEU A 21 2.49 -16.30 -10.61
N ASP A 22 2.00 -15.18 -10.06
CA ASP A 22 2.79 -14.17 -9.36
C ASP A 22 3.95 -13.59 -10.20
N LEU A 23 3.78 -13.54 -11.53
CA LEU A 23 4.78 -13.02 -12.46
C LEU A 23 4.40 -11.64 -13.01
N ALA A 24 5.41 -10.79 -13.21
CA ALA A 24 5.26 -9.51 -13.90
C ALA A 24 5.58 -9.62 -15.39
N VAL A 25 6.52 -10.51 -15.73
CA VAL A 25 7.03 -10.72 -17.09
C VAL A 25 6.84 -12.19 -17.49
N HIS A 26 6.65 -12.46 -18.78
CA HIS A 26 6.48 -13.80 -19.31
C HIS A 26 7.71 -14.69 -18.98
N PRO A 27 7.55 -15.99 -18.63
CA PRO A 27 8.67 -16.86 -18.27
C PRO A 27 9.77 -16.97 -19.34
N SER A 28 9.42 -16.83 -20.63
CA SER A 28 10.39 -16.87 -21.72
C SER A 28 11.15 -15.54 -21.95
N ALA A 29 10.80 -14.49 -21.22
CA ALA A 29 11.47 -13.21 -21.34
C ALA A 29 12.76 -13.19 -20.51
N ARG A 30 13.76 -12.48 -21.03
CA ARG A 30 14.94 -12.06 -20.28
C ARG A 30 14.88 -10.54 -20.16
N GLN A 31 15.14 -10.03 -18.96
CA GLN A 31 15.26 -8.60 -18.75
C GLN A 31 16.58 -8.31 -18.05
N SER A 32 17.39 -7.48 -18.70
CA SER A 32 18.64 -7.00 -18.18
C SER A 32 18.68 -5.47 -18.20
N VAL A 33 19.53 -4.90 -17.35
CA VAL A 33 19.74 -3.46 -17.23
C VAL A 33 21.22 -3.14 -17.09
N PHE A 34 21.57 -1.92 -17.47
CA PHE A 34 22.90 -1.35 -17.21
C PHE A 34 22.81 -0.32 -16.09
N ALA A 35 23.95 0.01 -15.49
CA ALA A 35 24.02 1.07 -14.48
C ALA A 35 23.46 2.38 -15.05
N ARG A 36 22.49 2.97 -14.35
CA ARG A 36 21.85 4.22 -14.78
C ARG A 36 22.82 5.39 -14.62
N LYS A 37 22.75 6.37 -15.51
CA LYS A 37 23.45 7.65 -15.34
C LYS A 37 22.61 8.67 -14.56
N GLU A 38 23.26 9.49 -13.76
CA GLU A 38 22.67 10.66 -13.13
C GLU A 38 22.29 11.73 -14.17
N ARG A 39 21.67 12.82 -13.71
CA ARG A 39 21.25 13.94 -14.57
C ARG A 39 22.41 14.58 -15.32
N ASP A 40 23.62 14.48 -14.79
CA ASP A 40 24.85 15.01 -15.40
C ASP A 40 25.36 14.18 -16.60
N GLN A 41 24.75 13.01 -16.87
CA GLN A 41 25.13 12.06 -17.93
C GLN A 41 26.58 11.55 -17.85
N ARG A 42 27.24 11.74 -16.71
CA ARG A 42 28.64 11.34 -16.48
C ARG A 42 28.77 10.40 -15.28
N THR A 43 28.03 10.67 -14.21
CA THR A 43 28.10 9.90 -12.97
C THR A 43 27.14 8.71 -13.04
N PHE A 44 27.62 7.50 -12.74
CA PHE A 44 26.76 6.32 -12.64
C PHE A 44 26.12 6.18 -11.26
N VAL A 45 24.85 5.77 -11.24
CA VAL A 45 24.05 5.50 -10.04
C VAL A 45 24.28 4.04 -9.63
N THR A 46 25.25 3.83 -8.74
CA THR A 46 25.73 2.49 -8.38
C THR A 46 25.58 2.15 -6.90
N GLY A 47 25.27 3.14 -6.07
CA GLY A 47 25.28 2.99 -4.60
C GLY A 47 26.68 2.97 -3.98
N LEU A 48 27.73 3.07 -4.81
CA LEU A 48 29.13 3.09 -4.39
C LEU A 48 29.77 4.49 -4.48
N ASN A 49 28.97 5.53 -4.67
CA ASN A 49 29.40 6.92 -4.68
C ASN A 49 29.05 7.61 -3.36
N GLU A 50 30.05 7.90 -2.53
CA GLU A 50 29.86 8.59 -1.25
C GLU A 50 29.36 10.04 -1.41
N ASN A 51 29.53 10.62 -2.59
CA ASN A 51 29.09 11.97 -2.93
C ASN A 51 27.73 11.99 -3.66
N ALA A 52 27.04 10.85 -3.76
CA ALA A 52 25.74 10.77 -4.40
C ALA A 52 24.72 11.72 -3.73
N PRO A 53 23.78 12.30 -4.50
CA PRO A 53 22.75 13.19 -3.96
C PRO A 53 21.96 12.60 -2.78
N SER A 54 21.70 11.28 -2.81
CA SER A 54 21.00 10.55 -1.75
C SER A 54 21.78 10.46 -0.43
N VAL A 55 23.11 10.53 -0.47
CA VAL A 55 23.97 10.55 0.72
C VAL A 55 24.09 11.98 1.25
N GLN A 56 24.21 12.96 0.34
CA GLN A 56 24.33 14.38 0.68
C GLN A 56 23.05 14.95 1.31
N SER A 57 21.87 14.41 0.95
CA SER A 57 20.58 14.81 1.51
C SER A 57 20.33 14.34 2.95
N ILE A 58 21.19 13.49 3.52
CA ILE A 58 21.08 13.05 4.91
C ILE A 58 21.33 14.24 5.84
N ALA A 59 20.29 14.66 6.57
CA ALA A 59 20.31 15.87 7.41
C ALA A 59 21.27 15.75 8.61
N ASP A 60 21.31 14.59 9.26
CA ASP A 60 22.20 14.36 10.42
C ASP A 60 23.65 14.11 9.97
N PRO A 61 24.62 14.95 10.36
CA PRO A 61 26.02 14.79 9.98
C PRO A 61 26.64 13.47 10.46
N LYS A 62 26.22 12.95 11.62
CA LYS A 62 26.78 11.69 12.15
C LYS A 62 26.34 10.50 11.31
N THR A 63 25.04 10.41 11.02
CA THR A 63 24.48 9.38 10.14
C THR A 63 25.07 9.45 8.74
N ARG A 64 25.25 10.66 8.19
CA ARG A 64 25.90 10.87 6.90
C ARG A 64 27.35 10.37 6.88
N ALA A 65 28.15 10.74 7.88
CA ALA A 65 29.55 10.30 7.98
C ALA A 65 29.67 8.78 8.11
N LYS A 66 28.76 8.14 8.88
CA LYS A 66 28.68 6.68 8.97
C LYS A 66 28.39 6.06 7.60
N LYS A 67 27.40 6.58 6.86
CA LYS A 67 27.03 6.06 5.55
C LYS A 67 28.14 6.21 4.51
N ILE A 68 28.84 7.35 4.50
CA ILE A 68 30.02 7.58 3.66
C ILE A 68 31.08 6.52 3.92
N LYS A 69 31.39 6.25 5.20
CA LYS A 69 32.37 5.24 5.57
C LYS A 69 31.95 3.83 5.12
N GLU A 70 30.69 3.46 5.32
CA GLU A 70 30.16 2.18 4.84
C GLU A 70 30.30 2.01 3.32
N ILE A 71 30.01 3.06 2.55
CA ILE A 71 30.15 3.06 1.09
C ILE A 71 31.62 2.91 0.70
N GLN A 72 32.53 3.65 1.33
CA GLN A 72 33.96 3.58 1.05
C GLN A 72 34.55 2.21 1.38
N ASP A 73 34.20 1.65 2.54
CA ASP A 73 34.64 0.32 2.97
C ASP A 73 34.12 -0.77 2.01
N LEU A 74 32.85 -0.68 1.60
CA LEU A 74 32.25 -1.60 0.64
C LEU A 74 32.89 -1.50 -0.74
N LYS A 75 33.05 -0.27 -1.26
CA LYS A 75 33.69 -0.04 -2.56
C LYS A 75 35.10 -0.63 -2.58
N LYS A 76 35.91 -0.32 -1.56
CA LYS A 76 37.28 -0.82 -1.46
C LYS A 76 37.36 -2.34 -1.39
N ASP A 77 36.45 -2.99 -0.64
CA ASP A 77 36.37 -4.45 -0.56
C ASP A 77 36.02 -5.07 -1.93
N LEU A 78 35.06 -4.48 -2.65
CA LEU A 78 34.64 -4.95 -3.97
C LEU A 78 35.72 -4.74 -5.03
N GLU A 79 36.36 -3.57 -5.08
CA GLU A 79 37.48 -3.28 -5.99
C GLU A 79 38.65 -4.26 -5.77
N ALA A 80 38.98 -4.53 -4.51
CA ALA A 80 40.05 -5.47 -4.15
C ALA A 80 39.74 -6.92 -4.60
N LYS A 81 38.48 -7.35 -4.50
CA LYS A 81 38.07 -8.73 -4.85
C LYS A 81 37.80 -8.93 -6.34
N LEU A 82 37.31 -7.90 -7.02
CA LEU A 82 36.97 -7.95 -8.45
C LEU A 82 38.11 -7.50 -9.36
N GLY A 83 39.06 -6.73 -8.84
CA GLY A 83 40.22 -6.23 -9.61
C GLY A 83 39.84 -5.16 -10.64
N VAL A 84 38.78 -4.40 -10.41
CA VAL A 84 38.26 -3.37 -11.31
C VAL A 84 38.08 -2.04 -10.57
N ASP A 85 38.11 -0.92 -11.30
CA ASP A 85 37.76 0.39 -10.77
C ASP A 85 36.24 0.57 -10.72
N LEU A 86 35.70 0.77 -9.52
CA LEU A 86 34.27 0.99 -9.27
C LEU A 86 33.98 2.48 -9.01
N GLY A 87 34.87 3.37 -9.44
CA GLY A 87 34.68 4.82 -9.42
C GLY A 87 33.41 5.27 -10.16
N PRO A 88 32.81 6.40 -9.76
CA PRO A 88 31.54 6.88 -10.33
C PRO A 88 31.59 7.22 -11.83
N HIS A 89 32.79 7.37 -12.39
CA HIS A 89 33.05 7.70 -13.80
C HIS A 89 33.80 6.59 -14.53
N SER A 90 33.94 5.41 -13.92
CA SER A 90 34.67 4.27 -14.52
C SER A 90 33.97 3.75 -15.76
N ASP A 91 34.74 3.41 -16.79
CA ASP A 91 34.23 2.79 -18.02
C ASP A 91 33.69 1.38 -17.78
N TYR A 92 34.06 0.74 -16.65
CA TYR A 92 33.53 -0.56 -16.22
C TYR A 92 31.99 -0.59 -16.27
N TRP A 93 31.33 0.50 -15.91
CA TRP A 93 29.87 0.59 -15.85
C TRP A 93 29.18 0.59 -17.22
N LEU A 94 29.91 0.87 -18.30
CA LEU A 94 29.37 0.84 -19.66
C LEU A 94 29.05 -0.58 -20.13
N GLU A 95 29.81 -1.57 -19.63
CA GLU A 95 29.67 -2.98 -19.98
C GLU A 95 29.03 -3.79 -18.85
N PHE A 96 28.79 -3.18 -17.68
CA PHE A 96 28.21 -3.85 -16.52
C PHE A 96 26.70 -4.08 -16.68
N GLU A 97 26.35 -5.27 -17.13
CA GLU A 97 24.98 -5.75 -17.30
C GLU A 97 24.50 -6.53 -16.06
N ILE A 98 23.27 -6.26 -15.64
CA ILE A 98 22.58 -6.95 -14.55
C ILE A 98 21.35 -7.66 -15.13
N ASP A 99 21.36 -8.98 -15.09
CA ASP A 99 20.16 -9.78 -15.34
C ASP A 99 19.20 -9.68 -14.15
N LEU A 100 18.00 -9.19 -14.41
CA LEU A 100 16.94 -8.98 -13.42
C LEU A 100 15.83 -10.03 -13.49
N VAL A 101 15.62 -10.60 -14.68
CA VAL A 101 14.67 -11.69 -14.93
C VAL A 101 15.34 -12.71 -15.83
N GLU A 102 15.42 -13.94 -15.35
CA GLU A 102 15.95 -15.09 -16.09
C GLU A 102 14.83 -15.89 -16.78
N VAL A 103 15.20 -16.58 -17.86
CA VAL A 103 14.31 -17.49 -18.58
C VAL A 103 13.89 -18.62 -17.64
N GLY A 104 12.58 -18.85 -17.55
CA GLY A 104 11.94 -19.78 -16.62
C GLY A 104 11.06 -19.09 -15.58
N GLY A 105 11.18 -17.75 -15.43
CA GLY A 105 10.34 -16.98 -14.50
C GLY A 105 10.63 -17.29 -13.03
N HIS A 106 11.82 -17.83 -12.72
CA HIS A 106 12.22 -18.15 -11.36
C HIS A 106 12.61 -16.90 -10.56
N ASP A 107 12.51 -17.01 -9.24
CA ASP A 107 13.03 -15.99 -8.32
C ASP A 107 14.54 -15.83 -8.50
N LEU A 108 15.00 -14.59 -8.62
CA LEU A 108 16.42 -14.30 -8.73
C LEU A 108 17.05 -14.40 -7.34
N THR A 109 18.10 -15.21 -7.18
CA THR A 109 18.80 -15.34 -5.90
C THR A 109 20.25 -14.92 -6.06
N TRP A 110 20.66 -13.90 -5.31
CA TRP A 110 22.04 -13.43 -5.26
C TRP A 110 22.69 -13.86 -3.95
N ASP A 111 23.92 -14.37 -4.03
CA ASP A 111 24.72 -14.65 -2.84
C ASP A 111 25.63 -13.46 -2.54
N LEU A 112 25.30 -12.68 -1.51
CA LEU A 112 26.07 -11.49 -1.13
C LEU A 112 27.47 -11.80 -0.58
N ASP A 113 27.81 -13.08 -0.41
CA ASP A 113 29.20 -13.49 -0.13
C ASP A 113 30.05 -13.50 -1.42
N LEU A 114 29.40 -13.63 -2.59
CA LEU A 114 30.04 -13.48 -3.90
C LEU A 114 30.15 -11.99 -4.27
N PRO A 115 31.35 -11.47 -4.57
CA PRO A 115 31.55 -10.03 -4.82
C PRO A 115 30.72 -9.49 -5.98
N LEU A 116 30.58 -10.27 -7.06
CA LEU A 116 29.83 -9.84 -8.24
C LEU A 116 28.31 -9.73 -7.96
N ASP A 117 27.75 -10.69 -7.23
CA ASP A 117 26.34 -10.67 -6.82
C ASP A 117 26.06 -9.52 -5.85
N LYS A 118 26.97 -9.27 -4.92
CA LYS A 118 26.90 -8.11 -4.01
C LYS A 118 26.96 -6.79 -4.78
N LEU A 119 27.77 -6.71 -5.83
CA LEU A 119 27.84 -5.54 -6.71
C LEU A 119 26.54 -5.36 -7.50
N LYS A 120 26.03 -6.41 -8.14
CA LYS A 120 24.73 -6.41 -8.84
C LYS A 120 23.60 -5.95 -7.91
N TYR A 121 23.56 -6.48 -6.70
CA TYR A 121 22.60 -6.10 -5.66
C TYR A 121 22.65 -4.61 -5.34
N THR A 122 23.86 -4.08 -5.07
CA THR A 122 24.04 -2.68 -4.70
C THR A 122 23.61 -1.73 -5.83
N VAL A 123 24.00 -2.05 -7.07
CA VAL A 123 23.64 -1.25 -8.25
C VAL A 123 22.15 -1.35 -8.56
N ALA A 124 21.54 -2.54 -8.43
CA ALA A 124 20.13 -2.75 -8.69
C ALA A 124 19.23 -1.92 -7.76
N LEU A 125 19.57 -1.88 -6.46
CA LEU A 125 18.88 -1.05 -5.48
C LEU A 125 19.08 0.45 -5.74
N ALA A 126 20.33 0.88 -5.93
CA ALA A 126 20.64 2.29 -6.17
C ALA A 126 19.99 2.82 -7.46
N GLY A 127 19.96 2.01 -8.52
CA GLY A 127 19.31 2.31 -9.80
C GLY A 127 17.78 2.26 -9.73
N ARG A 128 17.21 1.84 -8.60
CA ARG A 128 15.76 1.61 -8.39
C ARG A 128 15.17 0.54 -9.31
N PHE A 129 16.01 -0.38 -9.80
CA PHE A 129 15.56 -1.53 -10.58
C PHE A 129 14.95 -2.62 -9.70
N VAL A 130 15.30 -2.62 -8.41
CA VAL A 130 14.76 -3.49 -7.37
C VAL A 130 14.45 -2.61 -6.15
N ALA A 131 13.29 -2.80 -5.53
CA ALA A 131 12.93 -2.18 -4.25
C ALA A 131 13.46 -3.00 -3.06
N ASP A 132 13.76 -2.36 -1.93
CA ASP A 132 14.24 -3.07 -0.73
C ASP A 132 13.15 -3.94 -0.09
N SER A 133 11.88 -3.68 -0.42
CA SER A 133 10.72 -4.40 0.12
C SER A 133 9.54 -4.35 -0.85
N TYR A 134 8.53 -5.17 -0.58
CA TYR A 134 7.30 -5.19 -1.37
C TYR A 134 6.53 -3.86 -1.26
N GLU A 135 6.56 -3.24 -0.08
CA GLU A 135 5.83 -2.01 0.25
C GLU A 135 6.35 -0.80 -0.52
N GLN A 136 7.68 -0.69 -0.65
CA GLN A 136 8.34 0.39 -1.38
C GLN A 136 7.97 0.43 -2.87
N LEU A 137 7.54 -0.69 -3.45
CA LEU A 137 7.09 -0.72 -4.84
C LEU A 137 5.86 0.18 -5.11
N SER A 138 5.16 0.64 -4.07
CA SER A 138 4.04 1.59 -4.18
C SER A 138 4.50 3.05 -4.18
N GLU A 139 5.78 3.31 -3.89
CA GLU A 139 6.31 4.67 -3.88
C GLU A 139 6.47 5.23 -5.31
N PRO A 140 6.28 6.54 -5.52
CA PRO A 140 6.34 7.16 -6.85
C PRO A 140 7.67 6.92 -7.59
N GLU A 141 8.76 6.72 -6.84
CA GLU A 141 10.08 6.46 -7.41
C GLU A 141 10.28 5.06 -7.98
N TYR A 142 9.41 4.12 -7.63
CA TYR A 142 9.41 2.73 -8.11
C TYR A 142 8.26 2.45 -9.09
N LEU A 143 7.65 3.48 -9.68
CA LEU A 143 6.48 3.34 -10.57
C LEU A 143 6.71 2.34 -11.73
N ASN A 144 7.94 2.27 -12.25
CA ASN A 144 8.31 1.37 -13.34
C ASN A 144 9.04 0.10 -12.87
N THR A 145 9.04 -0.14 -11.56
CA THR A 145 9.74 -1.25 -10.93
C THR A 145 8.74 -2.28 -10.45
N PHE A 146 9.03 -3.53 -10.75
CA PHE A 146 8.19 -4.68 -10.37
C PHE A 146 8.98 -5.73 -9.60
N LEU A 147 10.24 -5.46 -9.26
CA LEU A 147 11.11 -6.37 -8.52
C LEU A 147 11.36 -5.85 -7.13
N TYR A 148 11.35 -6.74 -6.14
CA TYR A 148 11.62 -6.38 -4.75
C TYR A 148 12.44 -7.47 -4.05
N VAL A 149 13.19 -7.07 -3.03
CA VAL A 149 13.89 -8.00 -2.14
C VAL A 149 12.86 -8.70 -1.25
N HIS A 150 12.76 -10.02 -1.40
CA HIS A 150 11.83 -10.85 -0.65
C HIS A 150 12.39 -11.19 0.73
N ASN A 151 11.71 -10.71 1.77
CA ASN A 151 11.94 -11.11 3.14
C ASN A 151 10.88 -12.14 3.57
N SER A 152 11.26 -13.41 3.65
CA SER A 152 10.34 -14.52 3.96
C SER A 152 9.68 -14.40 5.34
N VAL A 153 10.36 -13.80 6.32
CA VAL A 153 9.85 -13.61 7.69
C VAL A 153 8.74 -12.56 7.69
N GLN A 154 8.99 -11.41 7.05
CA GLN A 154 8.00 -10.34 6.94
C GLN A 154 6.79 -10.77 6.11
N HIS A 155 7.01 -11.45 4.98
CA HIS A 155 5.90 -11.93 4.15
C HIS A 155 5.05 -13.01 4.83
N THR A 156 5.67 -13.93 5.57
CA THR A 156 4.93 -14.93 6.34
C THR A 156 4.09 -14.25 7.42
N SER A 157 4.68 -13.30 8.15
CA SER A 157 3.98 -12.52 9.19
C SER A 157 2.77 -11.78 8.60
N ARG A 158 2.94 -11.14 7.45
CA ARG A 158 1.87 -10.43 6.74
C ARG A 158 0.73 -11.36 6.28
N LYS A 159 1.07 -12.55 5.76
CA LYS A 159 0.07 -13.56 5.37
C LYS A 159 -0.72 -14.05 6.59
N VAL A 160 -0.02 -14.28 7.70
CA VAL A 160 -0.64 -14.66 8.97
C VAL A 160 -1.57 -13.55 9.47
N GLU A 161 -1.12 -12.30 9.47
CA GLU A 161 -1.93 -11.15 9.89
C GLU A 161 -3.20 -10.96 9.04
N ILE A 162 -3.08 -11.09 7.72
CA ILE A 162 -4.26 -11.08 6.83
C ILE A 162 -5.21 -12.24 7.18
N GLN A 163 -4.68 -13.44 7.41
CA GLN A 163 -5.50 -14.61 7.75
C GLN A 163 -6.19 -14.42 9.12
N GLU A 164 -5.51 -13.89 10.12
CA GLU A 164 -6.07 -13.56 11.42
C GLU A 164 -7.20 -12.53 11.31
N LEU A 165 -7.00 -11.46 10.52
CA LEU A 165 -8.05 -10.47 10.23
C LEU A 165 -9.23 -11.10 9.48
N MET A 166 -8.95 -11.98 8.51
CA MET A 166 -9.98 -12.69 7.75
C MET A 166 -10.88 -13.53 8.66
N ASP A 167 -10.29 -14.22 9.62
CA ASP A 167 -10.98 -15.09 10.57
C ASP A 167 -11.75 -14.27 11.60
N GLU A 168 -11.16 -13.19 12.11
CA GLU A 168 -11.82 -12.26 13.03
C GLU A 168 -13.06 -11.60 12.39
N VAL A 169 -12.90 -11.06 11.18
CA VAL A 169 -13.99 -10.45 10.42
C VAL A 169 -15.08 -11.48 10.11
N ALA A 170 -14.71 -12.70 9.74
CA ALA A 170 -15.70 -13.78 9.52
C ALA A 170 -16.52 -14.07 10.77
N GLY A 171 -15.85 -14.14 11.93
CA GLY A 171 -16.49 -14.28 13.23
C GLY A 171 -17.48 -13.16 13.50
N LYS A 172 -17.09 -11.90 13.33
CA LYS A 172 -17.96 -10.73 13.56
C LYS A 172 -19.15 -10.68 12.61
N ILE A 173 -18.94 -10.97 11.31
CA ILE A 173 -20.04 -11.07 10.33
C ILE A 173 -21.07 -12.11 10.76
N SER A 174 -20.63 -13.25 11.31
CA SER A 174 -21.53 -14.31 11.78
C SER A 174 -22.43 -13.87 12.94
N LEU A 175 -21.96 -12.95 13.79
CA LEU A 175 -22.73 -12.41 14.93
C LEU A 175 -23.82 -11.43 14.47
N ILE A 176 -23.57 -10.67 13.40
CA ILE A 176 -24.49 -9.65 12.90
C ILE A 176 -25.44 -10.15 11.80
N LYS A 177 -25.28 -11.40 11.33
CA LYS A 177 -26.02 -11.97 10.19
C LYS A 177 -27.55 -11.95 10.31
N ASN A 178 -28.08 -11.82 11.53
CA ASN A 178 -29.51 -11.77 11.80
C ASN A 178 -30.06 -10.34 11.92
N SER A 179 -29.20 -9.31 11.96
CA SER A 179 -29.61 -7.91 12.04
C SER A 179 -29.61 -7.28 10.65
N ARG A 180 -30.80 -7.22 10.02
CA ARG A 180 -30.98 -6.58 8.70
C ARG A 180 -30.51 -5.12 8.71
N GLU A 181 -30.89 -4.38 9.75
CA GLU A 181 -30.53 -2.96 9.90
C GLU A 181 -29.02 -2.76 10.00
N LYS A 182 -28.34 -3.52 10.87
CA LYS A 182 -26.89 -3.39 11.02
C LYS A 182 -26.17 -3.74 9.72
N LEU A 183 -26.60 -4.81 9.03
CA LEU A 183 -26.06 -5.16 7.71
C LEU A 183 -26.27 -4.03 6.69
N PHE A 184 -27.44 -3.41 6.67
CA PHE A 184 -27.73 -2.29 5.78
C PHE A 184 -26.78 -1.11 6.01
N TYR A 185 -26.61 -0.68 7.26
CA TYR A 185 -25.75 0.46 7.54
C TYR A 185 -24.26 0.17 7.30
N ILE A 186 -23.78 -1.04 7.63
CA ILE A 186 -22.41 -1.45 7.30
C ILE A 186 -22.18 -1.41 5.79
N CYS A 187 -23.08 -2.03 5.01
CA CYS A 187 -22.96 -2.01 3.56
C CYS A 187 -22.99 -0.57 3.01
N SER A 188 -23.82 0.32 3.56
CA SER A 188 -23.81 1.74 3.17
C SER A 188 -22.52 2.46 3.58
N GLY A 189 -21.96 2.16 4.76
CA GLY A 189 -20.72 2.75 5.25
C GLY A 189 -19.51 2.35 4.41
N LEU A 190 -19.52 1.12 3.89
CA LEU A 190 -18.57 0.61 2.89
C LEU A 190 -18.83 1.14 1.47
N ALA A 191 -19.75 2.10 1.31
CA ALA A 191 -20.17 2.66 0.03
C ALA A 191 -20.69 1.61 -0.99
N LEU A 192 -21.25 0.50 -0.50
CA LEU A 192 -21.89 -0.50 -1.37
C LEU A 192 -23.27 0.00 -1.80
N PRO A 193 -23.72 -0.36 -3.02
CA PRO A 193 -25.02 0.06 -3.52
C PRO A 193 -26.12 -0.69 -2.77
N VAL A 194 -26.71 -0.04 -1.76
CA VAL A 194 -27.83 -0.56 -0.97
C VAL A 194 -29.11 0.20 -1.22
N ASN A 195 -30.25 -0.47 -1.10
CA ASN A 195 -31.56 0.16 -1.07
C ASN A 195 -32.38 -0.36 0.13
N GLN A 196 -33.34 0.44 0.59
CA GLN A 196 -34.18 0.13 1.77
C GLN A 196 -35.08 -1.09 1.59
N HIS A 197 -35.29 -1.57 0.36
CA HIS A 197 -36.10 -2.74 0.05
C HIS A 197 -35.29 -4.03 -0.01
N MET A 198 -33.96 -3.95 0.11
CA MET A 198 -33.12 -5.14 0.18
C MET A 198 -33.48 -5.95 1.42
N ASP A 199 -33.68 -7.24 1.20
CA ASP A 199 -33.87 -8.21 2.26
C ASP A 199 -32.52 -8.51 2.94
N ARG A 200 -32.60 -9.14 4.11
CA ARG A 200 -31.44 -9.49 4.92
C ARG A 200 -30.43 -10.37 4.16
N GLU A 201 -30.91 -11.32 3.35
CA GLU A 201 -30.05 -12.28 2.67
C GLU A 201 -29.27 -11.60 1.55
N SER A 202 -29.92 -10.71 0.78
CA SER A 202 -29.23 -9.87 -0.21
C SER A 202 -28.14 -9.00 0.42
N LEU A 203 -28.43 -8.34 1.54
CA LEU A 203 -27.43 -7.51 2.25
C LEU A 203 -26.25 -8.34 2.76
N TYR A 204 -26.54 -9.51 3.33
CA TYR A 204 -25.51 -10.44 3.79
C TYR A 204 -24.63 -10.92 2.63
N MET A 205 -25.24 -11.32 1.51
CA MET A 205 -24.49 -11.74 0.32
C MET A 205 -23.65 -10.61 -0.27
N GLN A 206 -24.14 -9.38 -0.24
CA GLN A 206 -23.37 -8.22 -0.70
C GLN A 206 -22.11 -7.98 0.15
N LEU A 207 -22.24 -8.10 1.48
CA LEU A 207 -21.10 -8.00 2.40
C LEU A 207 -20.09 -9.13 2.19
N ILE A 208 -20.54 -10.37 1.99
CA ILE A 208 -19.67 -11.52 1.69
C ILE A 208 -18.95 -11.34 0.34
N ASN A 209 -19.65 -10.84 -0.68
CA ASN A 209 -19.08 -10.55 -1.99
C ASN A 209 -18.07 -9.39 -1.97
N TYR A 210 -18.24 -8.43 -1.05
CA TYR A 210 -17.25 -7.39 -0.81
C TYR A 210 -16.02 -7.97 -0.12
N ARG A 211 -16.24 -8.74 0.96
CA ARG A 211 -15.19 -9.44 1.72
C ARG A 211 -14.29 -10.29 0.82
N SER A 212 -14.85 -11.04 -0.14
CA SER A 212 -14.07 -11.92 -1.03
C SER A 212 -13.17 -11.18 -2.01
N LYS A 213 -13.32 -9.86 -2.15
CA LYS A 213 -12.52 -9.03 -3.06
C LYS A 213 -11.33 -8.36 -2.36
N LEU A 214 -11.29 -8.36 -1.02
CA LEU A 214 -10.25 -7.68 -0.26
C LEU A 214 -8.93 -8.46 -0.31
N LYS A 215 -7.82 -7.74 -0.45
CA LYS A 215 -6.47 -8.30 -0.61
C LYS A 215 -5.45 -7.70 0.34
N SER A 216 -5.67 -6.49 0.84
CA SER A 216 -4.71 -5.76 1.67
C SER A 216 -5.09 -5.71 3.15
N ILE A 217 -4.10 -5.52 4.04
CA ILE A 217 -4.35 -5.38 5.49
C ILE A 217 -5.23 -4.16 5.76
N GLU A 218 -5.01 -3.07 5.04
CA GLU A 218 -5.75 -1.82 5.17
C GLU A 218 -7.22 -2.01 4.81
N GLU A 219 -7.50 -2.75 3.73
CA GLU A 219 -8.85 -3.10 3.32
C GLU A 219 -9.58 -3.97 4.36
N TRP A 220 -8.89 -4.99 4.89
CA TRP A 220 -9.43 -5.86 5.95
C TRP A 220 -9.66 -5.10 7.26
N SER A 221 -8.75 -4.22 7.62
CA SER A 221 -8.85 -3.36 8.81
C SER A 221 -10.03 -2.40 8.68
N HIS A 222 -10.19 -1.75 7.53
CA HIS A 222 -11.33 -0.88 7.28
C HIS A 222 -12.67 -1.62 7.37
N LEU A 223 -12.76 -2.84 6.82
CA LEU A 223 -13.96 -3.67 6.97
C LEU A 223 -14.22 -4.04 8.44
N LYS A 224 -13.18 -4.40 9.19
CA LYS A 224 -13.27 -4.70 10.61
C LYS A 224 -13.81 -3.49 11.39
N ASP A 225 -13.22 -2.31 11.18
CA ASP A 225 -13.61 -1.07 11.84
C ASP A 225 -15.09 -0.75 11.58
N GLU A 226 -15.56 -0.91 10.34
CA GLU A 226 -16.96 -0.66 10.01
C GLU A 226 -17.93 -1.63 10.70
N ILE A 227 -17.55 -2.91 10.85
CA ILE A 227 -18.38 -3.92 11.53
C ILE A 227 -18.43 -3.68 13.05
N GLU A 228 -17.33 -3.18 13.63
CA GLU A 228 -17.20 -2.92 15.05
C GLU A 228 -17.96 -1.69 15.53
N LYS A 229 -18.28 -0.76 14.64
CA LYS A 229 -19.14 0.38 14.96
C LYS A 229 -20.47 -0.08 15.56
N ASP A 230 -20.91 0.66 16.56
CA ASP A 230 -22.23 0.49 17.14
C ASP A 230 -23.32 0.95 16.16
N ASN A 231 -24.56 0.49 16.40
CA ASN A 231 -25.68 0.79 15.50
C ASN A 231 -25.96 2.30 15.41
N THR A 232 -25.77 3.05 16.49
CA THR A 232 -26.04 4.49 16.53
C THR A 232 -25.04 5.24 15.67
N THR A 233 -23.74 4.93 15.78
CA THR A 233 -22.70 5.50 14.92
C THR A 233 -22.95 5.19 13.45
N LEU A 234 -23.30 3.95 13.13
CA LEU A 234 -23.63 3.50 11.78
C LEU A 234 -24.85 4.25 11.20
N GLN A 235 -25.90 4.45 12.00
CA GLN A 235 -27.09 5.24 11.63
C GLN A 235 -26.74 6.70 11.37
N ILE A 236 -25.99 7.35 12.27
CA ILE A 236 -25.56 8.73 12.13
C ILE A 236 -24.76 8.89 10.83
N GLN A 237 -23.78 8.01 10.59
CA GLN A 237 -22.97 8.03 9.38
C GLN A 237 -23.83 7.93 8.11
N TYR A 238 -24.76 6.98 8.06
CA TYR A 238 -25.70 6.83 6.93
C TYR A 238 -26.51 8.10 6.67
N VAL A 239 -27.06 8.67 7.74
CA VAL A 239 -27.91 9.86 7.68
C VAL A 239 -27.11 11.08 7.22
N VAL A 240 -25.91 11.29 7.77
CA VAL A 240 -24.99 12.35 7.34
C VAL A 240 -24.65 12.21 5.87
N ASP A 241 -24.32 11.00 5.41
CA ASP A 241 -24.01 10.74 4.00
C ASP A 241 -25.20 10.99 3.08
N THR A 242 -26.40 10.67 3.54
CA THR A 242 -27.64 10.88 2.78
C THR A 242 -28.01 12.36 2.73
N ALA A 243 -27.91 13.08 3.86
CA ALA A 243 -28.18 14.50 3.95
C ALA A 243 -27.17 15.33 3.12
N MET A 244 -25.88 15.00 3.16
CA MET A 244 -24.85 15.66 2.35
C MET A 244 -25.08 15.42 0.85
N ARG A 245 -25.37 14.17 0.44
CA ARG A 245 -25.69 13.84 -0.97
C ARG A 245 -26.95 14.53 -1.48
N ARG A 246 -27.95 14.71 -0.62
CA ARG A 246 -29.20 15.43 -0.94
C ARG A 246 -29.09 16.95 -0.77
N HIS A 247 -27.90 17.48 -0.47
CA HIS A 247 -27.65 18.91 -0.23
C HIS A 247 -28.56 19.53 0.85
N LYS A 248 -28.84 18.75 1.90
CA LYS A 248 -29.70 19.17 3.02
C LYS A 248 -28.93 19.84 4.15
N PHE A 249 -27.61 19.64 4.20
CA PHE A 249 -26.72 20.43 5.05
C PHE A 249 -26.26 21.66 4.30
N GLY A 250 -26.37 22.82 4.95
CA GLY A 250 -25.81 24.07 4.49
C GLY A 250 -24.31 24.13 4.79
N LYS A 251 -23.62 25.10 4.18
CA LYS A 251 -22.23 25.41 4.50
C LYS A 251 -22.07 26.90 4.73
N GLU A 252 -21.77 27.29 5.97
CA GLU A 252 -21.63 28.68 6.40
C GLU A 252 -20.27 28.86 7.07
N ALA A 253 -19.53 29.90 6.69
CA ALA A 253 -18.19 30.19 7.22
C ALA A 253 -17.21 28.98 7.22
N GLY A 254 -17.35 28.08 6.24
CA GLY A 254 -16.52 26.87 6.13
C GLY A 254 -16.99 25.67 6.96
N GLN A 255 -18.05 25.82 7.76
CA GLN A 255 -18.64 24.74 8.57
C GLN A 255 -19.94 24.24 7.97
N TRP A 256 -20.20 22.94 8.12
CA TRP A 256 -21.49 22.33 7.83
C TRP A 256 -22.52 22.77 8.85
N THR A 257 -23.72 23.11 8.40
CA THR A 257 -24.85 23.54 9.25
C THR A 257 -26.11 22.75 8.91
N TYR A 258 -26.96 22.50 9.90
CA TYR A 258 -28.32 21.99 9.70
C TYR A 258 -29.30 22.87 10.49
N LYS A 259 -30.28 23.44 9.79
CA LYS A 259 -31.26 24.41 10.35
C LYS A 259 -30.59 25.53 11.17
N GLY A 260 -29.45 26.04 10.70
CA GLY A 260 -28.67 27.10 11.36
C GLY A 260 -27.78 26.64 12.53
N THR A 261 -27.77 25.35 12.88
CA THR A 261 -26.87 24.82 13.91
C THR A 261 -25.54 24.38 13.28
N PRO A 262 -24.38 24.86 13.76
CA PRO A 262 -23.08 24.42 13.25
C PRO A 262 -22.73 23.02 13.72
N LEU A 263 -22.27 22.17 12.79
CA LEU A 263 -21.95 20.76 13.00
C LEU A 263 -20.46 20.43 12.82
N GLY A 264 -19.66 21.33 12.24
CA GLY A 264 -18.20 21.16 12.10
C GLY A 264 -17.66 21.35 10.68
N GLY A 265 -16.34 21.31 10.50
CA GLY A 265 -15.70 21.60 9.21
C GLY A 265 -15.61 20.39 8.27
N THR A 266 -15.51 19.19 8.84
CA THR A 266 -15.36 17.92 8.12
C THR A 266 -16.55 16.99 8.38
N LYS A 267 -16.70 15.95 7.56
CA LYS A 267 -17.72 14.91 7.78
C LYS A 267 -17.55 14.20 9.13
N LEU A 268 -16.31 13.96 9.55
CA LEU A 268 -16.02 13.34 10.84
C LEU A 268 -16.44 14.23 11.99
N ASP A 269 -16.20 15.54 11.89
CA ASP A 269 -16.66 16.51 12.89
C ASP A 269 -18.19 16.45 13.03
N VAL A 270 -18.91 16.43 11.91
CA VAL A 270 -20.38 16.34 11.89
C VAL A 270 -20.87 15.07 12.58
N ILE A 271 -20.27 13.91 12.29
CA ILE A 271 -20.64 12.64 12.94
C ILE A 271 -20.35 12.72 14.44
N SER A 272 -19.19 13.27 14.83
CA SER A 272 -18.80 13.39 16.24
C SER A 272 -19.72 14.33 17.02
N GLU A 273 -20.10 15.47 16.44
CA GLU A 273 -20.97 16.46 17.06
C GLU A 273 -22.39 15.92 17.24
N LEU A 274 -22.93 15.22 16.22
CA LEU A 274 -24.25 14.56 16.32
C LEU A 274 -24.28 13.38 17.29
N SER A 275 -23.12 12.81 17.62
CA SER A 275 -23.01 11.74 18.62
C SER A 275 -23.02 12.28 20.06
N LEU A 276 -22.90 13.60 20.26
CA LEU A 276 -22.92 14.21 21.60
C LEU A 276 -24.34 14.24 22.18
N THR A 277 -24.45 13.98 23.49
CA THR A 277 -25.74 13.97 24.22
C THR A 277 -26.53 15.27 24.07
N ARG A 278 -25.84 16.42 23.95
CA ARG A 278 -26.48 17.74 23.78
C ARG A 278 -27.23 17.91 22.46
N GLN A 279 -26.89 17.10 21.45
CA GLN A 279 -27.50 17.17 20.11
C GLN A 279 -28.58 16.09 19.90
N GLN A 280 -29.03 15.39 20.94
CA GLN A 280 -29.98 14.27 20.76
C GLN A 280 -31.31 14.70 20.13
N GLU A 281 -31.82 15.89 20.44
CA GLU A 281 -33.04 16.42 19.80
C GLU A 281 -32.82 16.72 18.31
N LEU A 282 -31.67 17.31 17.97
CA LEU A 282 -31.30 17.58 16.58
C LEU A 282 -31.11 16.27 15.81
N LEU A 283 -30.41 15.31 16.40
CA LEU A 283 -30.23 13.99 15.86
C LEU A 283 -31.57 13.29 15.63
N ALA A 284 -32.51 13.36 16.58
CA ALA A 284 -33.84 12.78 16.42
C ALA A 284 -34.59 13.37 15.21
N GLN A 285 -34.54 14.70 15.01
CA GLN A 285 -35.15 15.35 13.86
C GLN A 285 -34.51 14.90 12.53
N ILE A 286 -33.17 14.79 12.50
CA ILE A 286 -32.47 14.35 11.29
C ILE A 286 -32.76 12.86 11.05
N LEU A 287 -32.79 12.02 12.08
CA LEU A 287 -33.14 10.61 11.95
C LEU A 287 -34.57 10.46 11.42
N GLU A 288 -35.53 11.24 11.90
CA GLU A 288 -36.92 11.21 11.41
C GLU A 288 -37.02 11.62 9.94
N GLU A 289 -36.23 12.60 9.49
CA GLU A 289 -36.26 13.10 8.10
C GLU A 289 -35.57 12.14 7.11
N PHE A 290 -34.52 11.41 7.55
CA PHE A 290 -33.62 10.69 6.64
C PHE A 290 -33.57 9.18 6.83
N LEU A 291 -34.07 8.63 7.94
CA LEU A 291 -34.12 7.18 8.10
C LEU A 291 -35.19 6.57 7.17
N PRO A 292 -34.88 5.47 6.49
CA PRO A 292 -35.91 4.70 5.80
C PRO A 292 -36.94 4.19 6.80
N HIS A 293 -38.22 4.36 6.49
CA HIS A 293 -39.31 3.72 7.23
C HIS A 293 -39.34 2.24 6.82
N TRP A 294 -38.95 1.37 7.75
CA TRP A 294 -38.85 -0.08 7.55
C TRP A 294 -40.20 -0.79 7.63
#